data_AF-A0A484Y8F0-F1
#
_entry.id   AF-A0A484Y8F0-F1
#
_cell.length_a   1.000
_cell.length_b   1.000
_cell.length_c   1.000
_cell.angle_alpha   90.00
_cell.angle_beta   90.00
_cell.angle_gamma   90.00
#
_symmetry.space_group_name_H-M   'P 1'
#
loop_
_entity.id
_entity.type
_entity.pdbx_description
1 polymer ?
#
loop_
_entity_poly.entity_id
_entity_poly.type
_entity_poly.pdbx_seq_one_letter_code
_entity_poly.pdbx_strand_id
1 'polypeptide(L)' 'MANVEIYTKETCPYCHRAKALLSSKGVSFRSCRSMAMPLSVKR' A
#
# COMPACT_ATOMS: atom_id res chain seq x y z
N MET A 1 -17.88 -7.84 5.30
CA MET A 1 -16.81 -7.61 4.30
C MET A 1 -16.02 -6.38 4.73
N ALA A 2 -14.70 -6.49 4.84
CA ALA A 2 -13.85 -5.36 5.24
C ALA A 2 -13.51 -4.51 4.01
N ASN A 3 -13.74 -3.20 4.08
CA ASN A 3 -13.32 -2.26 3.05
C ASN A 3 -11.81 -2.04 3.21
N VAL A 4 -10.99 -2.61 2.31
CA VAL A 4 -9.53 -2.54 2.40
C VAL A 4 -9.03 -1.44 1.47
N GLU A 5 -8.59 -0.33 2.06
CA GLU A 5 -7.95 0.78 1.33
C GLU A 5 -6.44 0.72 1.55
N ILE A 6 -5.67 0.69 0.46
CA ILE A 6 -4.20 0.68 0.51
C ILE A 6 -3.64 2.01 0.00
N TYR A 7 -2.90 2.68 0.87
CA TYR A 7 -2.20 3.91 0.55
C TYR A 7 -0.77 3.55 0.13
N THR A 8 -0.48 3.73 -1.17
CA THR A 8 0.82 3.38 -1.73
C THR A 8 1.52 4.57 -2.35
N LYS A 9 2.84 4.62 -2.14
CA LYS A 9 3.74 5.55 -2.80
C LYS A 9 4.61 4.83 -3.82
N GLU A 10 4.98 5.54 -4.88
CA GLU A 10 5.75 5.03 -6.02
C GLU A 10 7.15 4.57 -5.61
N THR A 11 7.73 5.22 -4.60
CA THR A 11 9.07 4.95 -4.09
C THR A 11 9.11 4.04 -2.85
N CYS A 12 7.97 3.44 -2.45
CA CYS A 12 7.92 2.64 -1.23
C CYS A 12 8.03 1.13 -1.52
N PRO A 13 9.14 0.46 -1.15
CA PRO A 13 9.32 -0.98 -1.39
C PRO A 13 8.34 -1.83 -0.56
N TYR A 14 7.86 -1.32 0.58
CA TYR A 14 6.87 -2.01 1.42
C TYR A 14 5.48 -2.05 0.78
N CYS A 15 5.11 -1.02 0.01
CA CYS A 15 3.84 -0.97 -0.70
C CYS A 15 3.73 -2.07 -1.77
N HIS A 16 4.84 -2.42 -2.43
CA HIS A 16 4.88 -3.54 -3.37
C HIS A 16 4.64 -4.88 -2.66
N ARG A 17 5.27 -5.09 -1.50
CA ARG A 17 5.07 -6.29 -0.68
C ARG A 17 3.62 -6.39 -0.20
N ALA A 18 3.03 -5.29 0.26
CA ALA A 18 1.64 -5.26 0.73
C ALA A 18 0.64 -5.59 -0.40
N LYS A 19 0.84 -5.07 -1.61
CA LYS A 19 0.02 -5.45 -2.78
C LYS A 19 0.11 -6.94 -3.10
N ALA A 20 1.31 -7.53 -3.03
CA ALA A 20 1.49 -8.96 -3.27
C ALA A 20 0.75 -9.81 -2.23
N LEU A 21 0.81 -9.43 -0.94
CA LEU A 21 0.09 -10.13 0.13
C LEU A 21 -1.43 -10.02 -0.03
N LEU A 22 -1.95 -8.84 -0.37
CA LEU A 22 -3.39 -8.63 -0.60
C LEU A 22 -3.88 -9.39 -1.83
N SER A 23 -3.08 -9.40 -2.91
CA SER A 23 -3.36 -10.19 -4.11
C SER A 23 -3.37 -11.69 -3.82
N SER A 24 -2.41 -12.18 -3.03
CA SER A 24 -2.38 -13.59 -2.60
C SER A 24 -3.56 -13.96 -1.72
N LYS A 25 -4.14 -13.00 -1.00
CA LYS A 25 -5.28 -13.20 -0.11
C LYS A 25 -6.62 -13.01 -0.82
N GLY A 26 -6.61 -12.66 -2.11
CA GLY A 26 -7.81 -12.53 -2.95
C GLY A 26 -8.75 -11.40 -2.52
N VAL A 27 -8.23 -10.39 -1.82
CA VAL A 27 -9.04 -9.29 -1.29
C VAL A 27 -9.05 -8.15 -2.29
N SER A 28 -10.23 -7.66 -2.67
CA SER A 28 -10.35 -6.43 -3.44
C SER A 28 -9.90 -5.25 -2.59
N PHE A 29 -8.86 -4.54 -3.04
CA PHE A 29 -8.33 -3.36 -2.36
C PHE A 29 -8.32 -2.15 -3.28
N ARG A 30 -8.54 -0.97 -2.71
CA ARG A 30 -8.51 0.30 -3.45
C ARG A 30 -7.14 0.96 -3.26
N SER A 31 -6.38 1.15 -4.34
CA SER A 31 -5.07 1.84 -4.28
C SER A 31 -5.22 3.32 -4.59
N CYS A 32 -5.10 4.18 -3.57
CA CYS A 32 -5.00 5.62 -3.77
C CYS A 32 -3.52 6.03 -3.68
N ARG A 33 -3.04 6.75 -4.69
CA ARG A 33 -1.65 7.26 -4.76
C ARG A 33 -1.56 8.49 -3.86
N SER A 34 -1.37 8.29 -2.56
CA SER A 34 -1.26 9.42 -1.62
C SER A 34 0.06 10.14 -1.84
N MET A 35 0.01 11.31 -2.47
CA MET A 35 1.13 12.24 -2.64
C MET A 35 1.57 12.92 -1.32
N ALA A 36 1.14 12.48 -0.15
CA ALA A 36 1.49 13.09 1.13
C ALA A 36 2.14 12.07 2.06
N MET A 37 3.47 12.12 2.15
CA MET A 37 4.24 11.59 3.28
C MET A 37 5.70 12.02 3.07
N PRO A 38 6.24 12.94 3.87
CA PRO A 38 7.67 13.19 3.89
C PRO A 38 8.37 11.90 4.31
N LEU A 39 9.44 11.54 3.62
CA LEU A 39 10.32 10.42 3.96
C LEU A 39 10.92 10.65 5.36
N SER A 40 10.27 10.15 6.41
CA SER A 40 10.84 10.05 7.76
C SER A 40 10.76 8.64 8.33
N VAL A 41 11.03 7.63 7.50
CA VAL A 41 11.55 6.33 8.00
C VAL A 41 12.97 6.17 7.45
N LYS A 42 13.86 7.06 7.90
CA LYS A 42 15.25 6.68 8.12
C LYS A 42 15.25 5.77 9.35
N ARG A 43 16.05 4.71 9.25
CA ARG A 43 16.26 3.64 10.21
C ARG A 43 16.19 4.06 11.67
#